data_AF-A0A2W4SLH6-F1
#
_entry.id   AF-A0A2W4SLH6-F1
#
_cell.length_a   1.000
_cell.length_b   1.000
_cell.length_c   1.000
_cell.angle_alpha   90.00
_cell.angle_beta   90.00
_cell.angle_gamma   90.00
#
_symmetry.space_group_name_H-M   'P 1'
#
loop_
_entity.id
_entity.type
_entity.pdbx_description
1 polymer ?
#
loop_
_entity_poly.entity_id
_entity_poly.type
_entity_poly.pdbx_seq_one_letter_code
_entity_poly.pdbx_strand_id
1 'polypeptide(L)'
;MARKAKEAPVDVKGLLLKARSQLLLDEAFFGTLALRLPLVEDPSCDTMWVDGTKIGYNPDFVLECSQEELKGTLCHEVLHVANGHCWRRGDRDEEDWNRACDYVINPILLDAGFKLPEGALVDPRFKGKSAEEVYDLIHVPKPSAQGAPQGGQGGQQFSDQSIGSPSGQSEGQDEESDQPQGSSGSEASEASNDP
;
A
#
# COMPACT_ATOMS: atom_id res chain seq x y z
N MET A 1 9.90 31.28 -50.33
CA MET A 1 9.10 30.87 -49.18
C MET A 1 9.63 29.52 -48.68
N ALA A 2 10.27 29.49 -47.51
CA ALA A 2 10.77 28.25 -46.93
C ALA A 2 9.59 27.46 -46.35
N ARG A 3 9.42 26.21 -46.78
CA ARG A 3 8.50 25.27 -46.14
C ARG A 3 9.07 24.96 -44.76
N LYS A 4 8.38 25.37 -43.68
CA LYS A 4 8.65 24.84 -42.34
C LYS A 4 8.42 23.33 -42.42
N ALA A 5 9.45 22.54 -42.16
CA ALA A 5 9.29 21.11 -41.94
C ALA A 5 8.35 20.93 -40.76
N LYS A 6 7.24 20.24 -40.97
CA LYS A 6 6.35 19.80 -39.89
C LYS A 6 7.11 18.67 -39.20
N GLU A 7 7.51 18.84 -37.95
CA GLU A 7 8.13 17.77 -37.16
C GLU A 7 7.19 16.56 -37.19
N ALA A 8 7.74 15.37 -37.44
CA ALA A 8 6.97 14.14 -37.42
C ALA A 8 6.45 13.93 -35.99
N PRO A 9 5.19 13.47 -35.81
CA PRO A 9 4.67 13.18 -34.48
C PRO A 9 5.57 12.15 -33.78
N VAL A 10 5.89 12.41 -32.51
CA VAL A 10 6.71 11.50 -31.69
C VAL A 10 5.97 10.19 -31.50
N ASP A 11 6.65 9.06 -31.74
CA ASP A 11 6.11 7.73 -31.49
C ASP A 11 6.19 7.39 -30.00
N VAL A 12 5.19 7.84 -29.24
CA VAL A 12 5.10 7.65 -27.78
C VAL A 12 5.12 6.16 -27.41
N LYS A 13 4.33 5.34 -28.10
CA LYS A 13 4.32 3.89 -27.87
C LYS A 13 5.68 3.26 -28.20
N GLY A 14 6.36 3.76 -29.24
CA GLY A 14 7.73 3.38 -29.58
C GLY A 14 8.74 3.62 -28.45
N LEU A 15 8.57 4.68 -27.65
CA LEU A 15 9.42 4.93 -26.47
C LEU A 15 9.27 3.83 -25.42
N LEU A 16 8.04 3.41 -25.13
CA LEU A 16 7.74 2.30 -24.21
C LEU A 16 8.22 0.95 -24.76
N LEU A 17 8.06 0.70 -26.07
CA LEU A 17 8.57 -0.53 -26.69
C LEU A 17 10.09 -0.61 -26.63
N LYS A 18 10.78 0.52 -26.80
CA LYS A 18 12.23 0.60 -26.62
C LYS A 18 12.63 0.28 -25.18
N ALA A 19 11.97 0.88 -24.18
CA ALA A 19 12.23 0.60 -22.77
C ALA A 19 12.01 -0.88 -22.42
N ARG A 20 10.90 -1.50 -22.88
CA ARG A 20 10.63 -2.94 -22.70
C ARG A 20 11.71 -3.82 -23.34
N SER A 21 12.19 -3.44 -24.53
CA SER A 21 13.25 -4.19 -25.22
C SER A 21 14.57 -4.11 -24.46
N GLN A 22 14.92 -2.95 -23.91
CA GLN A 22 16.11 -2.78 -23.08
C GLN A 22 15.99 -3.58 -21.78
N LEU A 23 14.83 -3.52 -21.10
CA LEU A 23 14.57 -4.36 -19.92
C LEU A 23 14.72 -5.85 -20.21
N LEU A 24 14.31 -6.34 -21.39
CA LEU A 24 14.49 -7.75 -21.74
C LEU A 24 15.98 -8.14 -21.82
N LEU A 25 16.84 -7.23 -22.28
CA LEU A 25 18.27 -7.47 -22.46
C LEU A 25 19.04 -7.32 -21.15
N ASP A 26 18.70 -6.30 -20.37
CA ASP A 26 19.45 -5.93 -19.16
C ASP A 26 18.91 -6.68 -17.92
N GLU A 27 17.58 -6.86 -17.83
CA GLU A 27 16.87 -7.28 -16.64
C GLU A 27 15.75 -8.28 -16.97
N ALA A 28 16.17 -9.47 -17.42
CA ALA A 28 15.30 -10.46 -18.07
C ALA A 28 14.00 -10.78 -17.32
N PHE A 29 14.01 -10.77 -15.98
CA PHE A 29 12.81 -10.95 -15.15
C PHE A 29 11.75 -9.86 -15.45
N PHE A 30 12.13 -8.59 -15.30
CA PHE A 30 11.24 -7.46 -15.54
C PHE A 30 10.82 -7.36 -17.00
N GLY A 31 11.78 -7.51 -17.94
CA GLY A 31 11.46 -7.47 -19.36
C GLY A 31 10.47 -8.54 -19.79
N THR A 32 10.62 -9.76 -19.29
CA THR A 32 9.72 -10.89 -19.62
C THR A 32 8.30 -10.67 -19.10
N LEU A 33 8.15 -10.12 -17.89
CA LEU A 33 6.84 -9.81 -17.32
C LEU A 33 6.21 -8.60 -18.01
N ALA A 34 7.00 -7.52 -18.21
CA ALA A 34 6.56 -6.33 -18.91
C ALA A 34 6.03 -6.70 -20.30
N LEU A 35 6.67 -7.61 -21.04
CA LEU A 35 6.24 -8.07 -22.37
C LEU A 35 4.89 -8.79 -22.40
N ARG A 36 4.44 -9.37 -21.28
CA ARG A 36 3.12 -10.04 -21.19
C ARG A 36 1.97 -9.08 -21.00
N LEU A 37 2.23 -7.86 -20.53
CA LEU A 37 1.21 -6.85 -20.26
C LEU A 37 1.00 -5.97 -21.52
N PRO A 38 -0.17 -6.01 -22.19
CA PRO A 38 -0.45 -5.12 -23.30
C PRO A 38 -0.43 -3.66 -22.86
N LEU A 39 0.11 -2.79 -23.71
CA LEU A 39 0.10 -1.33 -23.49
C LEU A 39 -1.17 -0.74 -24.09
N VAL A 40 -1.90 0.00 -23.28
CA VAL A 40 -3.12 0.73 -23.67
C VAL A 40 -2.91 2.21 -23.39
N GLU A 41 -3.18 3.04 -24.39
CA GLU A 41 -3.13 4.48 -24.22
C GLU A 41 -4.33 4.94 -23.40
N ASP A 42 -4.08 5.73 -22.36
CA ASP A 42 -5.09 6.31 -21.49
C ASP A 42 -4.71 7.75 -21.12
N PRO A 43 -5.13 8.74 -21.91
CA PRO A 43 -4.88 10.15 -21.62
C PRO A 43 -5.64 10.70 -20.40
N SER A 44 -6.51 9.90 -19.77
CA SER A 44 -7.31 10.34 -18.62
C SER A 44 -6.65 10.06 -17.27
N CYS A 45 -5.64 9.20 -17.23
CA CYS A 45 -4.82 8.97 -16.05
C CYS A 45 -3.69 10.00 -15.95
N ASP A 46 -3.16 10.24 -14.75
CA ASP A 46 -2.09 11.22 -14.58
C ASP A 46 -0.72 10.70 -15.06
N THR A 47 -0.46 9.40 -14.90
CA THR A 47 0.84 8.77 -15.18
C THR A 47 0.72 7.45 -15.93
N MET A 48 0.86 6.32 -15.25
CA MET A 48 0.68 4.95 -15.73
C MET A 48 -0.10 4.15 -14.68
N TRP A 49 -0.70 3.05 -15.10
CA TRP A 49 -1.40 2.14 -14.19
C TRP A 49 -1.34 0.70 -14.68
N VAL A 50 -1.63 -0.25 -13.79
CA VAL A 50 -1.74 -1.67 -14.12
C VAL A 50 -2.91 -2.32 -13.40
N ASP A 51 -3.66 -3.16 -14.12
CA ASP A 51 -4.84 -3.87 -13.57
C ASP A 51 -4.58 -5.38 -13.35
N GLY A 52 -3.33 -5.81 -13.45
CA GLY A 52 -2.91 -7.21 -13.42
C GLY A 52 -2.91 -7.90 -14.77
N THR A 53 -3.50 -7.30 -15.81
CA THR A 53 -3.59 -7.88 -17.17
C THR A 53 -3.00 -6.98 -18.26
N LYS A 54 -3.05 -5.65 -18.08
CA LYS A 54 -2.55 -4.64 -19.01
C LYS A 54 -1.99 -3.43 -18.27
N ILE A 55 -1.14 -2.68 -18.95
CA ILE A 55 -0.60 -1.40 -18.49
C ILE A 55 -1.25 -0.28 -19.28
N GLY A 56 -1.86 0.67 -18.58
CA GLY A 56 -2.30 1.95 -19.12
C GLY A 56 -1.20 3.00 -19.03
N TYR A 57 -1.15 3.93 -19.98
CA TYR A 57 -0.20 5.04 -19.95
C TYR A 57 -0.80 6.34 -20.48
N ASN A 58 -0.50 7.44 -19.81
CA ASN A 58 -0.74 8.77 -20.34
C ASN A 58 0.41 9.16 -21.30
N PRO A 59 0.11 9.52 -22.57
CA PRO A 59 1.13 9.95 -23.52
C PRO A 59 1.99 11.13 -23.07
N ASP A 60 1.40 12.11 -22.40
CA ASP A 60 2.09 13.33 -21.98
C ASP A 60 3.12 13.00 -20.90
N PHE A 61 2.74 12.19 -19.92
CA PHE A 61 3.67 11.67 -18.91
C PHE A 61 4.83 10.88 -19.52
N VAL A 62 4.56 10.04 -20.53
CA VAL A 62 5.62 9.27 -21.22
C VAL A 62 6.59 10.18 -21.95
N LEU A 63 6.12 11.31 -22.51
CA LEU A 63 6.96 12.30 -23.18
C LEU A 63 7.83 13.11 -22.21
N GLU A 64 7.41 13.26 -20.97
CA GLU A 64 8.17 13.95 -19.91
C GLU A 64 9.27 13.06 -19.31
N CYS A 65 9.10 11.73 -19.36
CA CYS A 65 10.06 10.77 -18.83
C CYS A 65 11.27 10.55 -19.74
N SER A 66 12.46 10.47 -19.15
CA SER A 66 13.63 9.91 -19.82
C SER A 66 13.50 8.40 -20.04
N GLN A 67 14.31 7.84 -20.95
CA GLN A 67 14.28 6.39 -21.19
C GLN A 67 14.64 5.55 -19.94
N GLU A 68 15.53 6.04 -19.08
CA GLU A 68 15.84 5.34 -17.81
C GLU A 68 14.67 5.38 -16.82
N GLU A 69 13.93 6.50 -16.77
CA GLU A 69 12.71 6.60 -15.95
C GLU A 69 11.60 5.71 -16.49
N LEU A 70 11.41 5.63 -17.80
CA LEU A 70 10.43 4.72 -18.40
C LEU A 70 10.72 3.25 -18.06
N LYS A 71 12.00 2.84 -18.03
CA LYS A 71 12.37 1.50 -17.54
C LYS A 71 11.97 1.31 -16.08
N GLY A 72 12.27 2.29 -15.22
CA GLY A 72 11.87 2.26 -13.81
C GLY A 72 10.35 2.19 -13.61
N THR A 73 9.59 3.02 -14.32
CA THR A 73 8.12 3.01 -14.26
C THR A 73 7.53 1.70 -14.77
N LEU A 74 8.07 1.12 -15.85
CA LEU A 74 7.62 -0.21 -16.30
C LEU A 74 7.92 -1.31 -15.27
N CYS A 75 9.08 -1.26 -14.63
CA CYS A 75 9.40 -2.18 -13.53
C CYS A 75 8.47 -1.98 -12.33
N HIS A 76 8.09 -0.74 -12.02
CA HIS A 76 7.11 -0.39 -10.99
C HIS A 76 5.76 -1.07 -11.27
N GLU A 77 5.19 -0.87 -12.46
CA GLU A 77 3.94 -1.55 -12.86
C GLU A 77 4.06 -3.07 -12.79
N VAL A 78 5.19 -3.62 -13.25
CA VAL A 78 5.44 -5.07 -13.15
C VAL A 78 5.46 -5.54 -11.69
N LEU A 79 6.01 -4.76 -10.76
CA LEU A 79 6.07 -5.12 -9.34
C LEU A 79 4.70 -5.05 -8.66
N HIS A 80 3.77 -4.20 -9.09
CA HIS A 80 2.39 -4.28 -8.62
C HIS A 80 1.79 -5.66 -8.93
N VAL A 81 2.01 -6.15 -10.15
CA VAL A 81 1.52 -7.47 -10.58
C VAL A 81 2.28 -8.60 -9.87
N ALA A 82 3.61 -8.54 -9.83
CA ALA A 82 4.45 -9.59 -9.25
C ALA A 82 4.22 -9.77 -7.74
N ASN A 83 3.97 -8.68 -7.01
CA ASN A 83 3.61 -8.71 -5.58
C ASN A 83 2.10 -8.92 -5.34
N GLY A 84 1.32 -9.12 -6.39
CA GLY A 84 -0.10 -9.38 -6.34
C GLY A 84 -0.96 -8.22 -5.82
N HIS A 85 -0.47 -6.97 -5.87
CA HIS A 85 -1.18 -5.80 -5.36
C HIS A 85 -2.55 -5.59 -6.01
N CYS A 86 -2.68 -5.97 -7.29
CA CYS A 86 -3.95 -5.93 -8.03
C CYS A 86 -5.03 -6.84 -7.41
N TRP A 87 -4.65 -7.84 -6.62
CA TRP A 87 -5.58 -8.84 -6.06
C TRP A 87 -5.64 -8.85 -4.53
N ARG A 88 -4.70 -8.19 -3.84
CA ARG A 88 -4.60 -8.19 -2.37
C ARG A 88 -5.34 -7.02 -1.67
N ARG A 89 -5.91 -6.08 -2.44
CA ARG A 89 -6.58 -4.90 -1.87
C ARG A 89 -7.70 -5.25 -0.89
N GLY A 90 -8.59 -6.18 -1.25
CA GLY A 90 -9.82 -6.43 -0.49
C GLY A 90 -10.74 -5.21 -0.48
N ASP A 91 -11.34 -4.91 0.66
CA ASP A 91 -12.28 -3.77 0.87
C ASP A 91 -11.57 -2.45 1.23
N ARG A 92 -10.23 -2.41 1.11
CA ARG A 92 -9.44 -1.21 1.39
C ARG A 92 -9.71 -0.10 0.39
N ASP A 93 -9.65 1.13 0.87
CA ASP A 93 -9.68 2.33 0.04
C ASP A 93 -8.62 2.25 -1.07
N GLU A 94 -9.01 2.57 -2.31
CA GLU A 94 -8.17 2.40 -3.49
C GLU A 94 -6.94 3.28 -3.48
N GLU A 95 -7.12 4.56 -3.12
CA GLU A 95 -6.07 5.56 -3.19
C GLU A 95 -5.00 5.26 -2.13
N ASP A 96 -5.42 5.01 -0.90
CA ASP A 96 -4.51 4.63 0.18
C ASP A 96 -3.84 3.27 -0.09
N TRP A 97 -4.54 2.31 -0.73
CA TRP A 97 -3.94 1.03 -1.09
C TRP A 97 -2.83 1.19 -2.13
N ASN A 98 -3.07 1.97 -3.19
CA ASN A 98 -2.07 2.23 -4.21
C ASN A 98 -0.87 2.95 -3.61
N ARG A 99 -1.08 3.99 -2.79
CA ARG A 99 0.00 4.68 -2.08
C ARG A 99 0.82 3.74 -1.20
N ALA A 100 0.15 2.84 -0.47
CA ALA A 100 0.83 1.85 0.37
C ALA A 100 1.69 0.88 -0.47
N CYS A 101 1.19 0.45 -1.62
CA CYS A 101 1.95 -0.39 -2.56
C CYS A 101 3.19 0.34 -3.10
N ASP A 102 3.04 1.61 -3.48
CA ASP A 102 4.12 2.42 -4.05
C ASP A 102 5.25 2.64 -3.04
N TYR A 103 4.91 2.90 -1.78
CA TYR A 103 5.89 3.02 -0.69
C TYR A 103 6.71 1.74 -0.46
N VAL A 104 6.18 0.57 -0.86
CA VAL A 104 6.90 -0.71 -0.80
C VAL A 104 7.73 -0.93 -2.06
N ILE A 105 7.17 -0.62 -3.24
CA ILE A 105 7.81 -0.88 -4.54
C ILE A 105 8.96 0.07 -4.82
N ASN A 106 8.79 1.37 -4.60
CA ASN A 106 9.77 2.38 -5.02
C ASN A 106 11.14 2.18 -4.34
N PRO A 107 11.24 1.90 -3.03
CA PRO A 107 12.53 1.60 -2.41
C PRO A 107 13.22 0.37 -3.00
N ILE A 108 12.47 -0.67 -3.40
CA ILE A 108 13.03 -1.88 -4.04
C ILE A 108 13.70 -1.51 -5.38
N LEU A 109 13.04 -0.69 -6.18
CA LEU A 109 13.56 -0.26 -7.47
C LEU A 109 14.80 0.65 -7.32
N LEU A 110 14.76 1.57 -6.36
CA LEU A 110 15.90 2.45 -6.08
C LEU A 110 17.11 1.66 -5.56
N ASP A 111 16.90 0.71 -4.64
CA ASP A 111 17.96 -0.18 -4.14
C ASP A 111 18.56 -1.06 -5.27
N ALA A 112 17.74 -1.42 -6.26
CA ALA A 112 18.18 -2.15 -7.46
C ALA A 112 18.83 -1.26 -8.54
N GLY A 113 18.94 0.06 -8.31
CA GLY A 113 19.61 0.99 -9.21
C GLY A 113 18.75 1.54 -10.35
N PHE A 114 17.43 1.33 -10.32
CA PHE A 114 16.53 1.97 -11.29
C PHE A 114 16.34 3.45 -10.98
N LYS A 115 16.10 4.23 -12.04
CA LYS A 115 15.69 5.62 -11.93
C LYS A 115 14.16 5.72 -11.96
N LEU A 116 13.58 6.48 -11.04
CA LEU A 116 12.14 6.79 -11.02
C LEU A 116 11.91 8.27 -11.36
N PRO A 117 10.74 8.61 -11.94
CA PRO A 117 10.34 10.00 -12.13
C PRO A 117 10.30 10.78 -10.81
N GLU A 118 10.36 12.11 -10.92
CA GLU A 118 10.15 12.98 -9.76
C GLU A 118 8.76 12.76 -9.15
N GLY A 119 8.66 12.84 -7.83
CA GLY A 119 7.41 12.61 -7.10
C GLY A 119 7.16 11.15 -6.68
N ALA A 120 8.06 10.21 -7.00
CA ALA A 120 7.96 8.83 -6.53
C ALA A 120 7.84 8.77 -4.99
N LEU A 121 6.85 8.03 -4.50
CA LEU A 121 6.57 7.88 -3.08
C LEU A 121 7.65 7.02 -2.39
N VAL A 122 8.50 7.67 -1.60
CA VAL A 122 9.59 7.03 -0.86
C VAL A 122 9.60 7.57 0.55
N ASP A 123 9.48 6.69 1.53
CA ASP A 123 9.59 7.04 2.95
C ASP A 123 10.37 5.94 3.69
N PRO A 124 11.53 6.27 4.29
CA PRO A 124 12.34 5.29 5.03
C PRO A 124 11.58 4.54 6.14
N ARG A 125 10.50 5.12 6.69
CA ARG A 125 9.67 4.50 7.73
C ARG A 125 8.95 3.24 7.25
N PHE A 126 8.75 3.10 5.94
CA PHE A 126 8.04 1.98 5.32
C PHE A 126 8.97 0.91 4.72
N LYS A 127 10.29 1.15 4.73
CA LYS A 127 11.26 0.20 4.15
C LYS A 127 11.16 -1.17 4.83
N GLY A 128 10.99 -2.21 4.02
CA GLY A 128 10.89 -3.60 4.47
C GLY A 128 9.52 -4.02 5.02
N LYS A 129 8.51 -3.14 5.00
CA LYS A 129 7.13 -3.47 5.37
C LYS A 129 6.36 -4.06 4.19
N SER A 130 5.30 -4.80 4.49
CA SER A 130 4.29 -5.20 3.50
C SER A 130 3.35 -4.03 3.16
N ALA A 131 2.68 -4.11 2.00
CA ALA A 131 1.70 -3.11 1.58
C ALA A 131 0.54 -3.00 2.59
N GLU A 132 0.14 -4.12 3.20
CA GLU A 132 -0.86 -4.16 4.25
C GLU A 132 -0.42 -3.41 5.51
N GLU A 133 0.79 -3.65 6.00
CA GLU A 133 1.33 -2.91 7.15
C GLU A 133 1.45 -1.41 6.87
N VAL A 134 1.85 -1.02 5.65
CA VAL A 134 1.91 0.40 5.27
C VAL A 134 0.52 1.01 5.19
N TYR A 135 -0.45 0.28 4.62
CA TYR A 135 -1.85 0.73 4.55
C TYR A 135 -2.41 1.03 5.95
N ASP A 136 -2.23 0.12 6.90
CA ASP A 136 -2.70 0.29 8.28
C ASP A 136 -2.06 1.50 8.99
N LEU A 137 -0.87 1.92 8.55
CA LEU A 137 -0.16 3.09 9.09
C LEU A 137 -0.61 4.41 8.46
N ILE A 138 -1.02 4.42 7.18
CA ILE A 138 -1.37 5.65 6.45
C ILE A 138 -2.87 5.90 6.37
N HIS A 139 -3.68 4.85 6.47
CA HIS A 139 -5.12 4.96 6.35
C HIS A 139 -5.72 5.60 7.61
N VAL A 140 -6.49 6.66 7.41
CA VAL A 140 -7.28 7.28 8.47
C VAL A 140 -8.75 6.94 8.24
N PRO A 141 -9.38 6.11 9.09
CA PRO A 141 -10.79 5.79 8.94
C PRO A 141 -11.62 7.07 8.97
N LYS A 142 -12.44 7.28 7.94
CA LYS A 142 -13.44 8.35 7.97
C LYS A 142 -14.42 8.00 9.10
N PRO A 143 -14.75 8.91 10.03
CA PRO A 143 -15.75 8.64 11.05
C PRO A 143 -17.05 8.24 10.35
N SER A 144 -17.46 7.00 10.56
CA SER A 144 -18.70 6.46 10.01
C SER A 144 -19.87 7.28 10.54
N ALA A 145 -20.60 7.95 9.65
CA ALA A 145 -21.82 8.69 9.97
C ALA A 145 -23.01 7.74 10.27
N GLN A 146 -22.78 6.65 10.99
CA GLN A 146 -23.78 5.64 11.35
C GLN A 146 -23.65 5.33 12.83
N GLY A 147 -24.45 6.06 13.60
CA GLY A 147 -24.57 5.91 15.04
C GLY A 147 -25.39 7.02 15.68
N ALA A 148 -26.43 7.53 15.01
CA ALA A 148 -27.47 8.24 15.75
C ALA A 148 -28.21 7.18 16.58
N PRO A 149 -28.23 7.26 17.94
CA PRO A 149 -29.06 6.37 18.72
C PRO A 149 -30.51 6.64 18.34
N GLN A 150 -31.16 5.62 17.75
CA GLN A 150 -32.58 5.64 17.49
C GLN A 150 -33.28 5.68 18.86
N GLY A 151 -33.67 6.88 19.28
CA GLY A 151 -34.38 7.12 20.52
C GLY A 151 -35.71 6.36 20.51
N GLY A 152 -35.73 5.19 21.14
CA GLY A 152 -36.95 4.51 21.52
C GLY A 152 -37.60 5.27 22.67
N GLN A 153 -38.53 6.17 22.37
CA GLN A 153 -39.52 6.63 23.35
C GLN A 153 -40.86 5.96 23.03
N GLY A 154 -41.04 4.76 23.57
CA GLY A 154 -42.37 4.23 23.89
C GLY A 154 -42.90 5.00 25.09
N GLY A 155 -44.07 5.62 24.93
CA GLY A 155 -44.73 6.35 26.02
C GLY A 155 -45.31 5.44 27.08
N GLN A 156 -45.37 5.93 28.32
CA GLN A 156 -46.42 5.61 29.29
C GLN A 156 -46.46 6.64 30.43
N GLN A 157 -47.46 7.53 30.30
CA GLN A 157 -48.42 8.05 31.28
C GLN A 157 -48.14 7.97 32.79
N PHE A 158 -48.35 9.13 33.44
CA PHE A 158 -48.34 9.42 34.88
C PHE A 158 -49.42 8.69 35.71
N SER A 159 -49.03 8.26 36.93
CA SER A 159 -49.81 8.32 38.21
C SER A 159 -48.85 7.96 39.37
N ASP A 160 -48.32 8.92 40.12
CA ASP A 160 -48.78 9.46 41.41
C ASP A 160 -48.61 8.55 42.66
N GLN A 161 -47.77 9.06 43.56
CA GLN A 161 -47.71 8.94 45.04
C GLN A 161 -47.54 7.60 45.78
N SER A 162 -46.38 7.47 46.47
CA SER A 162 -46.24 7.58 47.94
C SER A 162 -45.42 6.46 48.66
N ILE A 163 -44.28 6.90 49.24
CA ILE A 163 -43.71 6.62 50.58
C ILE A 163 -43.23 5.19 50.96
N GLY A 164 -41.95 5.11 51.36
CA GLY A 164 -41.49 4.28 52.50
C GLY A 164 -40.18 3.49 52.32
N SER A 165 -39.05 4.05 52.78
CA SER A 165 -37.83 3.30 53.18
C SER A 165 -38.04 2.57 54.54
N PRO A 166 -37.12 1.78 55.15
CA PRO A 166 -35.70 1.52 54.80
C PRO A 166 -35.18 0.07 55.09
N SER A 167 -33.86 -0.10 54.89
CA SER A 167 -32.92 -0.97 55.65
C SER A 167 -32.67 -2.42 55.21
N GLY A 168 -31.36 -2.73 55.02
CA GLY A 168 -30.79 -4.08 55.01
C GLY A 168 -29.27 -4.07 54.74
N GLN A 169 -28.47 -4.16 55.82
CA GLN A 169 -27.00 -4.32 55.83
C GLN A 169 -26.57 -5.79 55.68
N SER A 170 -25.42 -6.05 55.02
CA SER A 170 -24.30 -6.94 55.41
C SER A 170 -23.30 -6.97 54.23
N GLU A 171 -22.05 -6.51 54.27
CA GLU A 171 -20.86 -6.94 55.03
C GLU A 171 -20.40 -8.41 54.85
N GLY A 172 -19.10 -8.55 54.52
CA GLY A 172 -18.30 -9.75 54.24
C GLY A 172 -17.27 -9.42 53.14
N GLN A 173 -16.02 -8.96 53.37
CA GLN A 173 -14.86 -9.55 54.10
C GLN A 173 -14.59 -11.01 53.65
N ASP A 174 -13.39 -11.50 53.31
CA ASP A 174 -12.01 -10.99 53.31
C ASP A 174 -11.11 -12.07 52.63
N GLU A 175 -9.89 -11.69 52.22
CA GLU A 175 -8.63 -12.48 52.18
C GLU A 175 -8.46 -13.66 51.18
N GLU A 176 -7.27 -14.09 50.73
CA GLU A 176 -5.86 -13.64 50.66
C GLU A 176 -5.10 -14.83 50.02
N SER A 177 -3.88 -14.58 49.50
CA SER A 177 -2.78 -15.55 49.25
C SER A 177 -2.93 -16.46 48.01
N ASP A 178 -1.91 -16.83 47.25
CA ASP A 178 -0.48 -16.94 47.56
C ASP A 178 0.33 -17.00 46.24
N GLN A 179 1.53 -16.40 46.22
CA GLN A 179 2.60 -16.79 45.30
C GLN A 179 3.52 -17.77 46.05
N PRO A 180 4.26 -18.64 45.36
CA PRO A 180 5.68 -18.33 45.26
C PRO A 180 6.37 -18.74 43.96
N GLN A 181 7.52 -18.08 43.76
CA GLN A 181 8.57 -18.33 42.78
C GLN A 181 9.25 -19.70 42.91
N GLY A 182 9.79 -20.20 41.80
CA GLY A 182 10.95 -21.10 41.72
C GLY A 182 11.49 -21.04 40.28
N SER A 183 12.63 -20.41 39.99
CA SER A 183 14.04 -20.74 40.26
C SER A 183 14.72 -21.45 39.09
N SER A 184 15.72 -20.73 38.54
CA SER A 184 17.04 -21.19 38.08
C SER A 184 17.19 -22.33 37.05
N GLY A 185 17.86 -22.00 35.95
CA GLY A 185 18.66 -22.93 35.14
C GLY A 185 19.67 -22.14 34.28
N SER A 186 20.91 -22.10 34.72
CA SER A 186 22.08 -21.46 34.09
C SER A 186 22.96 -22.47 33.34
N GLU A 187 23.88 -21.94 32.52
CA GLU A 187 25.10 -22.56 31.93
C GLU A 187 24.88 -23.40 30.64
N ALA A 188 25.73 -23.40 29.60
CA ALA A 188 27.12 -22.94 29.45
C ALA A 188 27.49 -22.72 27.94
N SER A 189 28.53 -21.88 27.71
CA SER A 189 29.72 -22.00 26.82
C SER A 189 29.79 -23.11 25.73
N GLU A 190 30.52 -23.09 24.62
CA GLU A 190 31.60 -22.27 24.01
C GLU A 190 31.95 -22.93 22.65
N ALA A 191 32.66 -22.19 21.78
CA ALA A 191 33.57 -22.64 20.71
C ALA A 191 32.94 -23.36 19.48
N SER A 192 33.37 -23.15 18.22
CA SER A 192 34.74 -22.98 17.74
C SER A 192 34.79 -22.45 16.27
N ASN A 193 35.79 -21.61 15.99
CA ASN A 193 36.55 -21.47 14.73
C ASN A 193 36.82 -22.83 14.06
N ASP A 194 37.08 -23.04 12.76
CA ASP A 194 37.90 -22.42 11.68
C ASP A 194 37.72 -23.41 10.47
N PRO A 195 38.33 -23.27 9.28
CA PRO A 195 38.88 -22.12 8.56
C PRO A 195 38.18 -21.82 7.21
#